data_AF-A0A242N1S5-F1
#
_entry.id   AF-A0A242N1S5-F1
#
_cell.length_a   1.000
_cell.length_b   1.000
_cell.length_c   1.000
_cell.angle_alpha   90.00
_cell.angle_beta   90.00
_cell.angle_gamma   90.00
#
_symmetry.space_group_name_H-M   'P 1'
#
loop_
_entity.id
_entity.type
_entity.pdbx_description
1 polymer ?
#
loop_
_entity_poly.entity_id
_entity_poly.type
_entity_poly.pdbx_seq_one_letter_code
_entity_poly.pdbx_strand_id
1 'polypeptide(L)'
;MAPSRLELNRREQRLVADMRDSLAATGTLAIAGLLAIVMLEAWDLPATFILGLQEIVGVVVFATCTWFMYERGEKKLRLYSFEPADHTMTGEIRALLNRLPDGAAYQRAIDAEQRPYTTGELEEIRTRVRAFSPAE
;
A
#
# COMPACT_ATOMS: atom_id res chain seq x y z
N MET A 1 -4.03 9.98 -19.68
CA MET A 1 -2.91 10.90 -19.40
C MET A 1 -1.91 10.21 -18.50
N ALA A 2 -0.62 10.41 -18.72
CA ALA A 2 0.44 9.90 -17.84
C ALA A 2 0.47 10.72 -16.53
N PRO A 3 0.66 10.08 -15.35
CA PRO A 3 0.82 10.81 -14.10
C PRO A 3 2.14 11.60 -14.13
N SER A 4 2.14 12.80 -13.56
CA SER A 4 3.39 13.58 -13.49
C SER A 4 4.34 13.05 -12.41
N ARG A 5 5.63 13.36 -12.53
CA ARG A 5 6.65 13.03 -11.51
C ARG A 5 6.25 13.56 -10.12
N LEU A 6 5.66 14.75 -10.09
CA LEU A 6 5.20 15.38 -8.85
C LEU A 6 3.99 14.64 -8.26
N GLU A 7 3.07 14.17 -9.11
CA GLU A 7 1.95 13.34 -8.66
C GLU A 7 2.40 11.98 -8.15
N LEU A 8 3.34 11.33 -8.83
CA LEU A 8 3.93 10.06 -8.39
C LEU A 8 4.60 10.21 -7.03
N ASN A 9 5.46 11.22 -6.86
CA ASN A 9 6.14 11.48 -5.60
C ASN A 9 5.14 11.83 -4.48
N ARG A 10 4.11 12.63 -4.75
CA ARG A 10 3.05 12.91 -3.76
C ARG A 10 2.29 11.65 -3.35
N ARG A 11 1.97 10.76 -4.30
CA ARG A 11 1.29 9.49 -3.99
C ARG A 11 2.17 8.56 -3.17
N GLU A 12 3.45 8.45 -3.53
CA GLU A 12 4.45 7.69 -2.79
C GLU A 12 4.58 8.23 -1.36
N GLN A 13 4.76 9.54 -1.19
CA GLN A 13 4.87 10.18 0.12
C GLN A 13 3.64 9.97 1.01
N ARG A 14 2.43 10.08 0.44
CA ARG A 14 1.19 9.78 1.18
C ARG A 14 1.16 8.32 1.62
N LEU A 15 1.52 7.39 0.74
CA LEU A 15 1.55 5.97 1.06
C LEU A 15 2.56 5.67 2.18
N VAL A 16 3.73 6.30 2.13
CA VAL A 16 4.76 6.22 3.19
C VAL A 16 4.24 6.81 4.50
N ALA A 17 3.57 7.97 4.47
CA ALA A 17 2.97 8.57 5.65
C ALA A 17 1.91 7.65 6.27
N ASP A 18 0.97 7.12 5.48
CA ASP A 18 -0.06 6.19 5.93
C ASP A 18 0.52 4.93 6.58
N MET A 19 1.65 4.42 6.07
CA MET A 19 2.33 3.26 6.69
C MET A 19 2.99 3.61 8.02
N ARG A 20 3.54 4.83 8.14
CA ARG A 20 4.11 5.33 9.41
C ARG A 20 3.01 5.53 10.45
N ASP A 21 1.88 6.11 10.06
CA ASP A 21 0.73 6.32 10.93
C ASP A 21 0.15 4.97 11.40
N SER A 22 0.05 3.99 10.50
CA SER A 22 -0.35 2.62 10.85
C SER A 22 0.63 1.95 11.84
N LEU A 23 1.94 2.15 11.66
CA LEU A 23 2.94 1.67 12.63
C LEU A 23 2.75 2.33 14.00
N ALA A 24 2.56 3.64 14.04
CA ALA A 24 2.32 4.38 15.28
C ALA A 24 1.04 3.86 15.97
N ALA A 25 -0.06 3.74 15.23
CA ALA A 25 -1.33 3.21 15.73
C ALA A 25 -1.19 1.80 16.31
N THR A 26 -0.42 0.92 15.64
CA THR A 26 -0.13 -0.43 16.15
C THR A 26 0.60 -0.37 17.50
N GLY A 27 1.62 0.48 17.61
CA GLY A 27 2.36 0.69 18.86
C GLY A 27 1.49 1.24 19.98
N THR A 28 0.70 2.28 19.68
CA THR A 28 -0.23 2.88 20.65
C THR A 28 -1.27 1.87 21.13
N LEU A 29 -1.82 1.06 20.23
CA LEU A 29 -2.81 0.04 20.57
C LEU A 29 -2.21 -1.06 21.45
N ALA A 30 -0.99 -1.51 21.16
CA ALA A 30 -0.29 -2.50 21.98
C ALA A 30 -0.04 -1.97 23.41
N ILE A 31 0.40 -0.72 23.54
CA ILE A 31 0.61 -0.07 24.85
C ILE A 31 -0.72 0.09 25.59
N ALA A 32 -1.77 0.56 24.91
CA ALA A 32 -3.10 0.72 25.50
C ALA A 32 -3.69 -0.62 25.97
N GLY A 33 -3.51 -1.69 25.18
CA GLY A 33 -3.92 -3.04 25.54
C GLY A 33 -3.21 -3.55 26.80
N LEU A 34 -1.90 -3.34 26.90
CA LEU A 34 -1.13 -3.71 28.08
C LEU A 34 -1.57 -2.92 29.32
N LEU A 35 -1.79 -1.61 29.18
CA LEU A 35 -2.32 -0.78 30.27
C LEU A 35 -3.71 -1.23 30.71
N ALA A 36 -4.58 -1.62 29.78
CA ALA A 36 -5.91 -2.13 30.10
C ALA A 36 -5.84 -3.43 30.92
N ILE A 37 -4.95 -4.36 30.54
CA ILE A 37 -4.72 -5.61 31.29
C ILE A 37 -4.25 -5.33 32.72
N VAL A 38 -3.30 -4.41 32.90
CA VAL A 38 -2.79 -4.03 34.23
C VAL A 38 -3.87 -3.33 35.06
N MET A 39 -4.67 -2.46 34.44
CA MET A 39 -5.75 -1.75 35.12
C MET A 39 -6.87 -2.68 35.58
N LEU A 40 -7.13 -3.78 34.88
CA LEU A 40 -8.13 -4.78 35.29
C LEU A 40 -7.78 -5.42 36.64
N GLU A 41 -6.49 -5.56 36.97
CA GLU A 41 -6.06 -6.13 38.26
C GLU A 41 -6.31 -5.19 39.44
N ALA A 42 -6.50 -3.89 39.18
CA ALA A 42 -6.81 -2.92 40.23
C ALA A 42 -8.29 -2.94 40.65
N TRP A 43 -9.14 -3.73 39.98
CA TRP A 43 -10.57 -3.81 40.24
C TRP A 43 -10.89 -4.95 41.20
N ASP A 44 -11.84 -4.72 42.10
CA ASP A 44 -12.32 -5.73 43.06
C ASP A 44 -13.32 -6.68 42.39
N LEU A 45 -12.82 -7.51 41.47
CA LEU A 45 -13.58 -8.49 40.70
C LEU A 45 -13.08 -9.92 41.01
N PRO A 46 -13.91 -10.95 40.83
CA PRO A 46 -13.44 -12.34 40.95
C PRO A 46 -12.28 -12.61 39.98
N ALA A 47 -11.24 -13.30 40.46
CA ALA A 47 -10.04 -13.57 39.67
C ALA A 47 -10.33 -14.29 38.34
N THR A 48 -11.31 -15.20 38.33
CA THR A 48 -11.76 -15.89 37.10
C THR A 48 -12.37 -14.94 36.07
N PHE A 49 -13.03 -13.88 36.52
CA PHE A 49 -13.61 -12.87 35.64
C PHE A 49 -12.54 -11.93 35.09
N ILE A 50 -11.56 -11.53 35.92
CA ILE A 50 -10.40 -10.74 35.48
C ILE A 50 -9.63 -11.50 34.39
N LEU A 51 -9.33 -12.79 34.61
CA LEU A 51 -8.64 -13.62 33.63
C LEU A 51 -9.38 -13.65 32.28
N GLY A 52 -10.70 -13.88 32.30
CA GLY A 52 -11.51 -13.88 31.08
C GLY A 52 -11.50 -12.54 30.34
N LEU A 53 -11.55 -11.42 31.07
CA LEU A 53 -11.44 -10.09 30.47
C LEU A 53 -10.04 -9.83 29.88
N GLN A 54 -8.97 -10.24 30.57
CA GLN A 54 -7.61 -10.12 30.07
C GLN A 54 -7.41 -10.93 28.78
N GLU A 55 -7.97 -12.14 28.69
CA GLU A 55 -7.95 -12.96 27.48
C GLU A 55 -8.68 -12.26 26.31
N ILE A 56 -9.88 -11.74 26.55
CA ILE A 56 -10.65 -11.02 25.53
C ILE A 56 -9.87 -9.80 25.03
N VAL A 57 -9.35 -8.96 25.94
CA VAL A 57 -8.55 -7.79 25.59
C VAL A 57 -7.31 -8.21 24.80
N GLY A 58 -6.60 -9.26 25.25
CA GLY A 58 -5.43 -9.79 24.58
C GLY A 58 -5.72 -10.22 23.14
N VAL A 59 -6.79 -11.00 22.93
CA VAL A 59 -7.20 -11.47 21.59
C VAL A 59 -7.58 -10.30 20.69
N VAL A 60 -8.37 -9.35 21.19
CA VAL A 60 -8.81 -8.19 20.39
C VAL A 60 -7.63 -7.33 19.97
N VAL A 61 -6.74 -7.01 20.91
CA VAL A 61 -5.53 -6.21 20.64
C VAL A 61 -4.62 -6.95 19.66
N PHE A 62 -4.37 -8.24 19.87
CA PHE A 62 -3.54 -9.06 19.00
C PHE A 62 -4.08 -9.14 17.56
N ALA A 63 -5.38 -9.43 17.41
CA ALA A 63 -6.03 -9.50 16.10
C ALA A 63 -5.98 -8.16 15.37
N THR A 64 -6.24 -7.06 16.07
CA THR A 64 -6.21 -5.71 15.49
C THR A 64 -4.80 -5.30 15.09
N CYS A 65 -3.79 -5.60 15.90
CA CYS A 65 -2.39 -5.36 15.55
C CYS A 65 -1.97 -6.18 14.32
N THR A 66 -2.41 -7.44 14.23
CA THR A 66 -2.13 -8.31 13.07
C THR A 66 -2.79 -7.75 11.81
N TRP A 67 -4.01 -7.24 11.92
CA TRP A 67 -4.69 -6.56 10.82
C TRP A 67 -3.90 -5.34 10.32
N PHE A 68 -3.44 -4.46 11.21
CA PHE A 68 -2.60 -3.32 10.80
C PHE A 68 -1.28 -3.75 10.16
N MET A 69 -0.66 -4.82 10.65
CA MET A 69 0.54 -5.38 10.02
C MET A 69 0.25 -5.87 8.59
N TYR A 70 -0.89 -6.52 8.38
CA TYR A 70 -1.33 -6.99 7.06
C TYR A 70 -1.56 -5.83 6.09
N GLU A 71 -2.37 -4.83 6.47
CA GLU A 71 -2.62 -3.65 5.63
C GLU A 71 -1.33 -2.92 5.25
N ARG A 72 -0.41 -2.76 6.22
CA ARG A 72 0.90 -2.16 5.96
C ARG A 72 1.73 -3.00 5.01
N GLY A 73 1.64 -4.33 5.08
CA GLY A 73 2.25 -5.26 4.13
C GLY A 73 1.75 -5.02 2.71
N GLU A 74 0.44 -4.88 2.52
CA GLU A 74 -0.14 -4.54 1.21
C GLU A 74 0.33 -3.17 0.70
N LYS A 75 0.34 -2.15 1.57
CA LYS A 75 0.84 -0.82 1.21
C LYS A 75 2.32 -0.86 0.81
N LYS A 76 3.14 -1.67 1.48
CA LYS A 76 4.54 -1.89 1.10
C LYS A 76 4.66 -2.58 -0.26
N LEU A 77 3.77 -3.52 -0.59
CA LEU A 77 3.72 -4.09 -1.93
C LEU A 77 3.34 -3.06 -2.99
N ARG A 78 2.40 -2.16 -2.68
CA ARG A 78 2.03 -1.05 -3.58
C ARG A 78 3.17 -0.06 -3.80
N LEU A 79 4.10 0.12 -2.87
CA LEU A 79 5.29 0.96 -3.09
C LEU A 79 6.12 0.48 -4.29
N TYR A 80 6.22 -0.83 -4.53
CA TYR A 80 6.96 -1.35 -5.67
C TYR A 80 6.43 -0.82 -7.00
N SER A 81 5.13 -0.51 -7.09
CA SER A 81 4.51 0.06 -8.31
C SER A 81 5.02 1.45 -8.69
N PHE A 82 5.70 2.14 -7.76
CA PHE A 82 6.32 3.44 -7.98
C PHE A 82 7.82 3.33 -8.32
N GLU A 83 8.42 2.15 -8.19
CA GLU A 83 9.82 1.94 -8.57
C GLU A 83 10.01 2.15 -10.07
N PRO A 84 11.17 2.71 -10.48
CA PRO A 84 11.49 2.87 -11.90
C PRO A 84 11.54 1.50 -12.57
N ALA A 85 10.87 1.38 -13.71
CA ALA A 85 10.89 0.19 -14.53
C ALA A 85 12.29 -0.02 -15.11
N ASP A 86 12.72 -1.28 -15.12
CA ASP A 86 14.00 -1.66 -15.71
C ASP A 86 14.09 -1.30 -17.20
N HIS A 87 15.32 -1.20 -17.72
CA HIS A 87 15.56 -0.92 -19.13
C HIS A 87 14.91 -1.93 -20.08
N THR A 88 14.82 -3.20 -19.68
CA THR A 88 14.13 -4.26 -20.44
C THR A 88 12.62 -4.03 -20.49
N MET A 89 12.02 -3.64 -19.38
CA MET A 89 10.60 -3.30 -19.28
C MET A 89 10.25 -2.04 -20.08
N THR A 90 11.16 -1.06 -20.14
CA THR A 90 10.94 0.18 -20.90
C THR A 90 10.69 -0.08 -22.39
N GLY A 91 11.37 -1.07 -22.98
CA GLY A 91 11.14 -1.50 -24.36
C GLY A 91 9.74 -2.10 -24.56
N GLU A 92 9.30 -2.96 -23.63
CA GLU A 92 7.95 -3.53 -23.62
C GLU A 92 6.88 -2.45 -23.52
N ILE A 93 7.04 -1.50 -22.59
CA ILE A 93 6.08 -0.41 -22.38
C ILE A 93 5.90 0.41 -23.66
N ARG A 94 7.00 0.77 -24.33
CA ARG A 94 6.93 1.51 -25.61
C ARG A 94 6.21 0.71 -26.69
N ALA A 95 6.48 -0.59 -26.80
CA ALA A 95 5.80 -1.46 -27.75
C ALA A 95 4.29 -1.60 -27.48
N LEU A 96 3.90 -1.70 -26.20
CA LEU A 96 2.50 -1.76 -25.79
C LEU A 96 1.78 -0.44 -26.04
N LEU A 97 2.42 0.70 -25.75
CA LEU A 97 1.85 2.01 -25.99
C LEU A 97 1.58 2.24 -27.49
N ASN A 98 2.43 1.76 -28.39
CA ASN A 98 2.18 1.87 -29.84
C ASN A 98 0.90 1.15 -30.32
N ARG A 99 0.35 0.23 -29.52
CA ARG A 99 -0.93 -0.45 -29.81
C ARG A 99 -2.16 0.32 -29.32
N LEU A 100 -1.95 1.37 -28.51
CA LEU A 100 -3.03 2.20 -27.97
C LEU A 100 -3.16 3.50 -28.77
N PRO A 101 -4.39 3.99 -29.02
CA PRO A 101 -4.60 5.25 -29.76
C PRO A 101 -3.94 6.46 -29.07
N ASP A 102 -3.93 6.47 -27.73
CA ASP A 102 -3.34 7.55 -26.94
C ASP A 102 -1.86 7.32 -26.56
N GLY A 103 -1.24 6.23 -27.02
CA GLY A 103 0.08 5.83 -26.56
C GLY A 103 1.19 6.81 -26.93
N ALA A 104 1.12 7.43 -28.11
CA ALA A 104 2.08 8.45 -28.52
C ALA A 104 2.00 9.72 -27.67
N ALA A 105 0.77 10.12 -27.26
CA ALA A 105 0.57 11.23 -26.35
C ALA A 105 1.14 10.90 -24.95
N TYR A 106 0.99 9.65 -24.51
CA TYR A 106 1.58 9.17 -23.26
C TYR A 106 3.12 9.24 -23.30
N GLN A 107 3.75 8.68 -24.33
CA GLN A 107 5.21 8.71 -24.47
C GLN A 107 5.76 10.15 -24.47
N ARG A 108 5.13 11.06 -25.23
CA ARG A 108 5.52 12.48 -25.24
C ARG A 108 5.43 13.13 -23.86
N ALA A 109 4.42 12.80 -23.06
CA ALA A 109 4.27 13.32 -21.71
C ALA A 109 5.41 12.84 -20.79
N ILE A 110 5.79 11.56 -20.89
CA ILE A 110 6.91 10.98 -20.14
C ILE A 110 8.25 11.61 -20.53
N ASP A 111 8.49 11.72 -21.84
CA ASP A 111 9.71 12.30 -22.38
C ASP A 111 9.84 13.80 -22.03
N ALA A 112 8.72 14.54 -22.03
CA ALA A 112 8.68 15.94 -21.62
C ALA A 112 9.07 16.14 -20.15
N GLU A 113 8.75 15.17 -19.28
CA GLU A 113 9.13 15.17 -17.87
C GLU A 113 10.50 14.53 -17.60
N GLN A 114 11.15 13.96 -18.62
CA GLN A 114 12.43 13.25 -18.52
C GLN A 114 12.47 12.22 -17.39
N ARG A 115 11.36 11.52 -17.15
CA ARG A 115 11.24 10.52 -16.09
C ARG A 115 11.21 9.10 -16.65
N PRO A 116 11.69 8.08 -15.92
CA PRO A 116 11.45 6.70 -16.27
C PRO A 116 9.96 6.35 -16.08
N TYR A 117 9.53 5.30 -16.77
CA TYR A 117 8.28 4.62 -16.46
C TYR A 117 8.37 3.95 -15.09
N THR A 118 7.24 3.74 -14.42
CA THR A 118 7.20 2.92 -13.21
C THR A 118 6.74 1.50 -13.52
N THR A 119 7.06 0.55 -12.63
CA THR A 119 6.58 -0.84 -12.76
C THR A 119 5.05 -0.94 -12.73
N GLY A 120 4.38 -0.05 -11.98
CA GLY A 120 2.91 0.05 -11.94
C GLY A 120 2.31 0.52 -13.27
N GLU A 121 2.99 1.43 -13.97
CA GLU A 121 2.54 1.91 -15.28
C GLU A 121 2.55 0.78 -16.33
N LEU A 122 3.51 -0.15 -16.26
CA LEU A 122 3.53 -1.32 -17.16
C LEU A 122 2.26 -2.17 -17.03
N GLU A 123 1.84 -2.50 -15.80
CA GLU A 123 0.67 -3.35 -15.59
C GLU A 123 -0.64 -2.64 -15.96
N GLU A 124 -0.71 -1.32 -15.72
CA GLU A 124 -1.84 -0.50 -16.16
C GLU A 124 -1.94 -0.46 -17.69
N ILE A 125 -0.82 -0.25 -18.38
CA ILE A 125 -0.77 -0.25 -19.85
C ILE A 125 -1.13 -1.62 -20.40
N ARG A 126 -0.62 -2.71 -19.80
CA ARG A 126 -0.96 -4.09 -20.20
C ARG A 126 -2.46 -4.35 -20.07
N THR A 127 -3.07 -3.89 -18.99
CA THR A 127 -4.52 -4.01 -18.75
C THR A 127 -5.32 -3.24 -19.80
N ARG A 128 -4.91 -2.01 -20.11
CA ARG A 128 -5.55 -1.18 -21.15
C ARG A 128 -5.43 -1.80 -22.54
N VAL A 129 -4.25 -2.35 -22.88
CA VAL A 129 -4.06 -3.05 -24.16
C VAL A 129 -4.96 -4.27 -24.27
N ARG A 130 -5.07 -5.09 -23.21
CA ARG A 130 -5.99 -6.24 -23.17
C ARG A 130 -7.46 -5.83 -23.31
N ALA A 131 -7.84 -4.69 -22.73
CA ALA A 131 -9.21 -4.17 -22.84
C ALA A 131 -9.50 -3.58 -24.23
N PHE A 132 -8.52 -2.95 -24.87
CA PHE A 132 -8.66 -2.35 -26.20
C PHE A 132 -8.64 -3.39 -27.32
N SER A 133 -7.83 -4.44 -27.15
CA SER A 133 -7.80 -5.60 -28.02
C SER A 133 -8.25 -6.82 -27.21
N PRO A 134 -9.56 -7.01 -26.97
CA PRO A 134 -10.04 -8.30 -26.50
C PRO A 134 -9.55 -9.34 -27.52
N ALA A 135 -8.85 -10.36 -27.04
CA ALA A 135 -8.25 -11.38 -27.89
C ALA A 135 -9.28 -11.89 -28.91
N GLU A 136 -8.91 -11.86 -30.20
CA GLU A 136 -9.40 -12.83 -31.18
C GLU A 136 -8.91 -14.23 -30.82
#